data_AF-A0A3D3X6H0-F1
#
_entry.id   AF-A0A3D3X6H0-F1
#
_cell.length_a   1.000
_cell.length_b   1.000
_cell.length_c   1.000
_cell.angle_alpha   90.00
_cell.angle_beta   90.00
_cell.angle_gamma   90.00
#
_symmetry.space_group_name_H-M   'P 1'
#
loop_
_entity.id
_entity.type
_entity.pdbx_description
1 polymer ?
#
loop_
_entity_poly.entity_id
_entity_poly.type
_entity_poly.pdbx_seq_one_letter_code
_entity_poly.pdbx_strand_id
1 'polypeptide(L)'
;LKELESIVKSMRKDMKKEGVMHYLQLDDSFHNSFFNYCENRYMKDTYRMINARVSALRNFVTGSVESSLQFSLEHHEKILESLKADKLDEAVQILENHIINWLKKVDIHPSYAEE
;
A
#
# COMPACT_ATOMS: atom_id res chain seq x y z
N LEU A 1 13.44 -5.96 5.71
CA LEU A 1 13.23 -4.91 6.74
C LEU A 1 13.87 -3.57 6.38
N LYS A 2 15.20 -3.48 6.19
CA LYS A 2 15.88 -2.21 5.85
C LYS A 2 15.27 -1.45 4.66
N GLU A 3 14.87 -2.17 3.60
CA GLU A 3 14.19 -1.56 2.45
C GLU A 3 12.86 -0.91 2.84
N LEU A 4 12.00 -1.64 3.55
CA LEU A 4 10.72 -1.13 4.06
C LEU A 4 10.90 0.09 4.97
N GLU A 5 11.91 0.06 5.85
CA GLU A 5 12.24 1.22 6.71
C GLU A 5 12.60 2.46 5.89
N SER A 6 13.43 2.29 4.86
CA SER A 6 13.81 3.37 3.97
C SER A 6 12.61 3.93 3.21
N ILE A 7 11.73 3.05 2.72
CA ILE A 7 10.52 3.43 1.99
C ILE A 7 9.59 4.23 2.91
N VAL A 8 9.22 3.69 4.08
CA VAL A 8 8.31 4.35 5.03
C VAL A 8 8.87 5.69 5.51
N LYS A 9 10.19 5.78 5.73
CA LYS A 9 10.85 7.05 6.08
C LYS A 9 10.72 8.10 4.97
N SER A 10 10.80 7.69 3.70
CA SER A 10 10.61 8.60 2.56
C SER A 10 9.14 8.98 2.42
N MET A 11 8.20 8.03 2.55
CA MET A 11 6.76 8.31 2.48
C MET A 11 6.35 9.40 3.46
N ARG A 12 6.86 9.35 4.70
CA ARG A 12 6.59 10.36 5.73
C ARG A 12 7.02 11.77 5.31
N LYS A 13 8.08 11.91 4.51
CA LYS A 13 8.55 13.21 4.02
C LYS A 13 7.66 13.78 2.92
N ASP A 14 7.01 12.91 2.17
CA ASP A 14 6.26 13.25 0.96
C ASP A 14 4.75 13.46 1.19
N MET A 15 4.34 13.55 2.46
CA MET A 15 2.94 13.79 2.87
C MET A 15 2.36 15.15 2.45
N LYS A 16 3.18 16.05 1.86
CA LYS A 16 2.72 17.36 1.35
C LYS A 16 2.19 17.23 -0.07
N LYS A 17 1.34 18.17 -0.50
CA LYS A 17 0.72 18.18 -1.84
C LYS A 17 1.70 18.00 -3.01
N GLU A 18 2.92 18.55 -2.91
CA GLU A 18 3.97 18.41 -3.94
C GLU A 18 4.63 17.02 -3.95
N GLY A 19 4.55 16.28 -2.85
CA GLY A 19 5.15 14.95 -2.67
C GLY A 19 4.23 13.79 -3.05
N VAL A 20 2.94 14.03 -3.30
CA VAL A 20 1.93 12.97 -3.52
C VAL A 20 2.35 11.98 -4.61
N MET A 21 2.85 12.47 -5.75
CA MET A 21 3.27 11.57 -6.83
C MET A 21 4.41 10.64 -6.41
N HIS A 22 5.39 11.16 -5.67
CA HIS A 22 6.50 10.36 -5.17
C HIS A 22 6.04 9.42 -4.05
N TYR A 23 5.11 9.84 -3.19
CA TYR A 23 4.46 8.96 -2.21
C TYR A 23 3.83 7.75 -2.90
N LEU A 24 3.07 7.94 -3.98
CA LEU A 24 2.40 6.84 -4.70
C LEU A 24 3.42 5.85 -5.31
N GLN A 25 4.57 6.34 -5.77
CA GLN A 25 5.67 5.48 -6.23
C GLN A 25 6.33 4.69 -5.09
N LEU A 26 6.44 5.30 -3.92
CA LEU A 26 6.94 4.64 -2.72
C LEU A 26 5.94 3.58 -2.22
N ASP A 27 4.65 3.86 -2.30
CA ASP A 27 3.55 2.94 -2.00
C ASP A 27 3.60 1.71 -2.93
N ASP A 28 3.80 1.92 -4.23
CA ASP A 28 4.10 0.84 -5.18
C ASP A 28 5.32 0.01 -4.77
N SER A 29 6.40 0.69 -4.37
CA SER A 29 7.65 0.05 -3.95
C SER A 29 7.45 -0.79 -2.68
N PHE A 30 6.70 -0.27 -1.69
CA PHE A 30 6.39 -0.96 -0.44
C PHE A 30 5.70 -2.30 -0.71
N HIS A 31 4.65 -2.29 -1.54
CA HIS A 31 3.93 -3.51 -1.88
C HIS A 31 4.77 -4.49 -2.71
N ASN A 32 5.59 -3.98 -3.64
CA ASN A 32 6.51 -4.80 -4.43
C ASN A 32 7.53 -5.54 -3.54
N SER A 33 8.00 -4.93 -2.43
CA SER A 33 8.98 -5.57 -1.54
C SER A 33 8.47 -6.93 -1.04
N PHE A 34 7.19 -7.08 -0.68
CA PHE A 34 6.66 -8.39 -0.22
C PHE A 34 6.80 -9.49 -1.27
N PHE A 35 6.49 -9.19 -2.53
CA PHE A 35 6.64 -10.17 -3.62
C PHE A 35 8.09 -10.37 -4.04
N ASN A 36 8.94 -9.35 -3.89
CA ASN A 36 10.36 -9.46 -4.18
C ASN A 36 11.07 -10.41 -3.22
N TYR A 37 10.64 -10.43 -1.96
CA TYR A 37 11.16 -11.26 -0.88
C TYR A 37 10.33 -12.51 -0.56
N CYS A 38 9.17 -12.71 -1.20
CA CYS A 38 8.47 -13.99 -1.09
C CYS A 38 9.34 -15.05 -1.78
N GLU A 39 9.73 -16.10 -1.06
CA GLU A 39 10.51 -17.23 -1.60
C GLU A 39 9.68 -18.14 -2.53
N ASN A 40 8.72 -17.53 -3.25
CA ASN A 40 7.83 -18.20 -4.18
C ASN A 40 7.90 -17.47 -5.53
N ARG A 41 8.65 -18.07 -6.46
CA ARG A 41 8.81 -17.55 -7.82
C ARG A 41 7.48 -17.38 -8.54
N TYR A 42 6.53 -18.29 -8.36
CA TYR A 42 5.23 -18.22 -9.04
C TYR A 42 4.42 -17.02 -8.55
N MET A 43 4.44 -16.72 -7.25
CA MET A 43 3.80 -15.53 -6.70
C MET A 43 4.46 -14.26 -7.22
N LYS A 44 5.80 -14.21 -7.24
CA LYS A 44 6.56 -13.07 -7.78
C LYS A 44 6.26 -12.82 -9.25
N ASP A 45 6.27 -13.85 -10.08
CA ASP A 45 6.03 -13.74 -11.52
C ASP A 45 4.57 -13.39 -11.83
N THR A 46 3.61 -13.98 -11.10
CA THR A 46 2.19 -13.64 -11.22
C THR A 46 1.93 -12.19 -10.84
N TYR A 47 2.49 -11.73 -9.72
CA TYR A 47 2.29 -10.35 -9.29
C TYR A 47 2.87 -9.34 -10.30
N ARG A 48 4.04 -9.62 -10.90
CA ARG A 48 4.60 -8.76 -11.97
C ARG A 48 3.64 -8.57 -13.14
N MET A 49 2.85 -9.59 -13.50
CA MET A 49 1.89 -9.50 -14.60
C MET A 49 0.70 -8.58 -14.30
N ILE A 50 0.31 -8.46 -13.02
CA ILE A 50 -0.89 -7.72 -12.61
C ILE A 50 -0.58 -6.40 -11.88
N ASN A 51 0.65 -6.20 -11.41
CA ASN A 51 1.03 -5.09 -10.53
C ASN A 51 0.66 -3.72 -11.11
N ALA A 52 0.86 -3.49 -12.41
CA ALA A 52 0.52 -2.21 -13.03
C ALA A 52 -0.97 -1.85 -12.87
N ARG A 53 -1.87 -2.84 -12.97
CA ARG A 53 -3.32 -2.64 -12.79
C ARG A 53 -3.67 -2.40 -11.31
N VAL A 54 -3.08 -3.20 -10.42
CA VAL A 54 -3.29 -3.09 -8.97
C VAL A 54 -2.80 -1.73 -8.46
N SER A 55 -1.59 -1.32 -8.87
CA SER A 55 -0.99 -0.01 -8.57
C SER A 55 -1.87 1.13 -9.05
N ALA A 56 -2.36 1.10 -10.29
CA ALA A 56 -3.21 2.16 -10.81
C ALA A 56 -4.50 2.34 -9.99
N LEU A 57 -5.17 1.24 -9.60
CA LEU A 57 -6.37 1.28 -8.78
C LEU A 57 -6.08 1.82 -7.37
N ARG A 58 -5.02 1.32 -6.73
CA ARG A 58 -4.60 1.79 -5.40
C ARG A 58 -4.21 3.27 -5.44
N ASN A 59 -3.45 3.70 -6.44
CA ASN A 59 -3.01 5.09 -6.61
C ASN A 59 -4.19 6.04 -6.81
N PHE A 60 -5.19 5.62 -7.58
CA PHE A 60 -6.44 6.38 -7.73
C PHE A 60 -7.14 6.58 -6.38
N VAL A 61 -7.30 5.51 -5.59
CA VAL A 61 -7.96 5.58 -4.28
C VAL A 61 -7.14 6.40 -3.28
N THR A 62 -5.86 6.10 -3.12
CA THR A 62 -4.98 6.77 -2.16
C THR A 62 -4.79 8.25 -2.51
N GLY A 63 -4.61 8.59 -3.78
CA GLY A 63 -4.39 9.97 -4.24
C GLY A 63 -5.65 10.83 -4.32
N SER A 64 -6.86 10.26 -4.22
CA SER A 64 -8.11 11.00 -4.39
C SER A 64 -8.45 11.96 -3.24
N VAL A 65 -8.04 11.64 -2.01
CA VAL A 65 -8.34 12.44 -0.81
C VAL A 65 -7.15 12.42 0.14
N GLU A 66 -6.79 13.58 0.71
CA GLU A 66 -5.64 13.71 1.63
C GLU A 66 -5.73 12.78 2.86
N SER A 67 -6.94 12.55 3.39
CA SER A 67 -7.15 11.60 4.49
C SER A 67 -6.80 10.16 4.11
N SER A 68 -6.90 9.77 2.83
CA SER A 68 -6.49 8.44 2.35
C SER A 68 -4.97 8.27 2.37
N LEU A 69 -4.19 9.32 2.06
CA LEU A 69 -2.72 9.30 2.17
C LEU A 69 -2.26 9.11 3.61
N GLN A 70 -2.85 9.88 4.54
CA GLN A 70 -2.51 9.79 5.96
C GLN A 70 -2.83 8.40 6.51
N PHE A 71 -4.02 7.87 6.19
CA PHE A 71 -4.42 6.53 6.60
C PHE A 71 -3.52 5.44 6.01
N SER A 72 -3.13 5.57 4.73
CA SER A 72 -2.19 4.65 4.07
C SER A 72 -0.84 4.63 4.81
N LEU A 73 -0.29 5.81 5.13
CA LEU A 73 0.99 5.93 5.84
C LEU A 73 0.92 5.27 7.23
N GLU A 74 -0.14 5.52 7.99
CA GLU A 74 -0.33 4.92 9.31
C GLU A 74 -0.35 3.39 9.25
N HIS A 75 -0.99 2.81 8.24
CA HIS A 75 -1.00 1.37 8.05
C HIS A 75 0.39 0.83 7.68
N HIS A 76 1.11 1.49 6.77
CA HIS A 76 2.48 1.12 6.42
C HIS A 76 3.43 1.16 7.62
N GLU A 77 3.33 2.18 8.47
CA GLU A 77 4.09 2.31 9.70
C GLU A 77 3.77 1.16 10.66
N LYS A 78 2.49 0.86 10.89
CA LYS A 78 2.09 -0.23 11.79
C LYS A 78 2.56 -1.59 11.29
N ILE A 79 2.45 -1.87 9.98
CA ILE A 79 2.97 -3.12 9.38
C ILE A 79 4.48 -3.23 9.65
N LEU A 80 5.24 -2.17 9.40
CA LEU A 80 6.68 -2.17 9.64
C LEU A 80 7.03 -2.42 11.12
N GLU A 81 6.32 -1.79 12.05
CA GLU A 81 6.55 -1.98 13.48
C GLU A 81 6.16 -3.39 13.94
N SER A 82 5.06 -3.97 13.46
CA SER A 82 4.70 -5.37 13.74
C SER A 82 5.76 -6.34 13.20
N LEU A 83 6.29 -6.10 11.98
CA LEU A 83 7.37 -6.91 11.42
C LEU A 83 8.68 -6.80 12.21
N LYS A 84 9.04 -5.61 12.70
CA LYS A 84 10.23 -5.42 13.57
C LYS A 84 10.09 -6.12 14.92
N ALA A 85 8.86 -6.21 15.42
CA ALA A 85 8.54 -6.88 16.67
C ALA A 85 8.31 -8.39 16.52
N ASP A 86 8.55 -8.95 15.32
CA ASP A 86 8.31 -10.37 14.97
C ASP A 86 6.84 -10.82 15.16
N LYS A 87 5.90 -9.88 15.07
CA LYS A 87 4.46 -10.13 15.20
C LYS A 87 3.83 -10.31 13.82
N LEU A 88 4.13 -11.45 13.19
CA LEU A 88 3.70 -11.71 11.81
C LEU A 88 2.17 -11.72 11.64
N ASP A 89 1.42 -12.34 12.55
CA ASP A 89 -0.04 -12.39 12.47
C ASP A 89 -0.66 -10.99 12.52
N GLU A 90 -0.11 -10.12 13.38
CA GLU A 90 -0.54 -8.72 13.48
C GLU A 90 -0.22 -7.96 12.18
N ALA A 91 0.99 -8.14 11.64
CA ALA A 91 1.39 -7.52 10.38
C ALA A 91 0.48 -7.94 9.21
N VAL A 92 0.14 -9.23 9.12
CA VAL A 92 -0.78 -9.78 8.11
C VAL A 92 -2.17 -9.21 8.28
N GLN A 93 -2.70 -9.15 9.50
CA GLN A 93 -4.03 -8.60 9.76
C GLN A 93 -4.13 -7.12 9.38
N ILE A 94 -3.09 -6.33 9.66
CA ILE A 94 -3.04 -4.91 9.29
C ILE A 94 -2.93 -4.75 7.77
N LEU A 95 -2.12 -5.58 7.10
CA LEU A 95 -2.00 -5.58 5.64
C LEU A 95 -3.33 -5.95 4.96
N GLU A 96 -4.04 -6.96 5.46
CA GLU A 96 -5.36 -7.34 4.96
C GLU A 96 -6.35 -6.19 5.11
N ASN A 97 -6.43 -5.58 6.29
CA ASN A 97 -7.30 -4.43 6.54
C ASN A 97 -6.94 -3.23 5.65
N HIS A 98 -5.64 -2.97 5.44
CA HIS A 98 -5.18 -1.97 4.48
C HIS A 98 -5.74 -2.27 3.09
N ILE A 99 -5.65 -3.52 2.62
CA ILE A 99 -6.11 -3.93 1.29
C ILE A 99 -7.64 -3.80 1.14
N ILE A 100 -8.40 -4.33 2.10
CA ILE A 100 -9.86 -4.28 2.10
C ILE A 100 -10.37 -2.83 2.10
N ASN A 101 -9.71 -1.94 2.86
CA ASN A 101 -10.14 -0.55 2.96
C ASN A 101 -10.00 0.22 1.64
N TRP A 102 -8.94 -0.01 0.87
CA TRP A 102 -8.84 0.65 -0.44
C TRP A 102 -9.73 -0.03 -1.49
N LEU A 103 -9.90 -1.36 -1.44
CA LEU A 103 -10.83 -2.07 -2.34
C LEU A 103 -12.29 -1.60 -2.17
N LYS A 104 -12.77 -1.46 -0.94
CA LYS A 104 -14.12 -0.92 -0.67
C LYS A 104 -14.33 0.46 -1.30
N LYS A 105 -13.28 1.30 -1.34
CA LYS A 105 -13.35 2.62 -1.98
C LYS A 105 -13.35 2.55 -3.51
N VAL A 106 -12.82 1.49 -4.12
CA VAL A 106 -12.97 1.22 -5.56
C VAL A 106 -14.40 0.80 -5.87
N ASP A 107 -14.98 -0.09 -5.04
CA ASP A 107 -16.33 -0.62 -5.26
C ASP A 107 -17.43 0.43 -5.03
N ILE A 108 -17.21 1.41 -4.14
CA ILE A 108 -18.09 2.57 -3.94
C ILE A 108 -17.82 3.62 -5.04
N HIS A 109 -17.88 3.20 -6.30
CA HIS A 109 -17.92 4.12 -7.42
C HIS A 109 -19.34 4.75 -7.49
N PRO A 110 -19.48 6.08 -7.68
CA PRO A 110 -20.78 6.77 -7.76
C PRO A 110 -21.68 6.31 -8.92
N SER A 111 -21.21 5.42 -9.80
CA SER A 111 -22.08 4.77 -10.80
C SER A 111 -23.06 3.74 -10.21
N TYR A 112 -22.95 3.41 -8.93
CA TYR A 112 -23.88 2.50 -8.22
C TYR A 112 -24.50 3.14 -6.97
N ALA A 113 -24.33 4.46 -6.78
CA ALA A 113 -24.95 5.21 -5.68
C ALA A 113 -26.29 5.87 -6.09
N GLU A 114 -26.71 5.68 -7.35
CA GLU A 114 -28.01 6.08 -7.88
C GLU A 114 -28.73 4.87 -8.50
N GLU A 115 -29.33 4.04 -7.65
CA GLU A 115 -30.55 3.25 -7.96
C GLU A 115 -31.51 3.32 -6.76
#